data_AF-A0A8I1TGV1-F1
#
_entry.id   AF-A0A8I1TGV1-F1
#
_cell.length_a   1.000
_cell.length_b   1.000
_cell.length_c   1.000
_cell.angle_alpha   90.00
_cell.angle_beta   90.00
_cell.angle_gamma   90.00
#
_symmetry.space_group_name_H-M   'P 1'
#
loop_
_entity.id
_entity.type
_entity.pdbx_description
1 polymer ?
#
loop_
_entity_poly.entity_id
_entity_poly.type
_entity_poly.pdbx_seq_one_letter_code
_entity_poly.pdbx_strand_id
1 'polypeptide(L)' 'ALLARVEEFARRRGVGRLVLETGEAPGFEPAWRVYERGGFSTCGAVLDYPDSGWSRFYEKMLA' A
#
# COMPACT_ATOMS: atom_id res chain seq x y z
N ALA A 1 -8.02 -12.62 -0.05
CA ALA A 1 -7.18 -13.77 0.32
C ALA A 1 -5.68 -13.42 0.28
N LEU A 2 -5.13 -12.95 -0.84
CA LEU A 2 -3.68 -12.68 -0.95
C LEU A 2 -3.18 -11.51 -0.08
N LEU A 3 -3.83 -10.35 -0.11
CA LEU A 3 -3.42 -9.18 0.69
C LEU A 3 -3.35 -9.52 2.19
N ALA A 4 -4.38 -10.16 2.73
CA ALA A 4 -4.40 -10.64 4.11
C ALA A 4 -3.21 -11.57 4.43
N ARG A 5 -2.84 -12.45 3.49
CA ARG A 5 -1.72 -13.39 3.66
C ARG A 5 -0.35 -12.68 3.66
N VAL A 6 -0.23 -11.58 2.92
CA VAL A 6 0.95 -10.69 2.94
C VAL A 6 1.04 -9.98 4.29
N GLU A 7 -0.07 -9.41 4.78
CA GLU A 7 -0.07 -8.73 6.08
C GLU A 7 0.26 -9.69 7.24
N GLU A 8 -0.31 -10.90 7.22
CA GLU A 8 -0.03 -11.92 8.23
C GLU A 8 1.47 -12.31 8.25
N PHE A 9 2.06 -12.43 7.06
CA PHE A 9 3.49 -12.72 6.92
C PHE A 9 4.39 -11.56 7.39
N ALA A 10 3.96 -10.32 7.16
CA ALA A 10 4.64 -9.12 7.64
C ALA A 10 4.58 -9.01 9.17
N ARG A 11 3.41 -9.25 9.78
CA ARG A 11 3.25 -9.32 11.24
C ARG A 11 4.16 -10.37 11.88
N ARG A 12 4.24 -11.58 11.30
CA ARG A 12 5.15 -12.63 11.77
C ARG A 12 6.64 -12.26 11.69
N ARG A 13 7.00 -11.28 10.86
CA ARG A 13 8.37 -10.74 10.76
C ARG A 13 8.63 -9.54 11.66
N GLY A 14 7.64 -9.10 12.44
CA GLY A 14 7.77 -7.88 13.24
C GLY A 14 7.78 -6.60 12.40
N VAL A 15 7.25 -6.63 11.17
CA VAL A 15 7.12 -5.43 10.35
C VAL A 15 6.01 -4.56 10.92
N GLY A 16 6.34 -3.35 11.37
CA GLY A 16 5.38 -2.42 11.98
C GLY A 16 4.59 -1.56 10.98
N ARG A 17 5.09 -1.41 9.74
CA ARG A 17 4.45 -0.59 8.69
C ARG A 17 4.61 -1.26 7.33
N LEU A 18 3.51 -1.41 6.61
CA LEU A 18 3.52 -1.76 5.20
C LEU A 18 3.26 -0.52 4.37
N VAL A 19 4.01 -0.40 3.27
CA VAL A 19 3.80 0.62 2.26
C VAL A 19 3.62 -0.05 0.90
N LEU A 20 2.83 0.56 0.02
CA LEU A 20 2.55 0.10 -1.33
C LEU A 20 2.72 1.28 -2.29
N GLU A 21 3.22 0.99 -3.48
CA GLU A 21 3.26 1.88 -4.62
C GLU A 21 2.39 1.27 -5.73
N THR A 22 1.63 2.11 -6.42
CA THR A 22 0.77 1.71 -7.55
C THR A 22 0.61 2.88 -8.51
N GLY A 23 0.11 2.66 -9.72
CA GLY A 23 -0.14 3.74 -10.67
C GLY A 23 -1.29 4.66 -10.23
N GLU A 24 -1.16 5.97 -10.50
CA GLU A 24 -2.22 6.99 -10.31
C GLU A 24 -3.09 7.18 -11.58
N ALA A 25 -2.73 6.53 -12.70
CA ALA A 25 -3.45 6.67 -13.96
C ALA A 25 -4.85 5.99 -13.95
N PRO A 26 -5.80 6.47 -14.80
CA PRO A 26 -7.10 5.81 -14.97
C PRO A 26 -6.94 4.33 -15.33
N GLY A 27 -7.74 3.46 -14.70
CA GLY A 27 -7.68 2.01 -14.84
C GLY A 27 -7.05 1.28 -13.64
N PHE A 28 -6.34 1.99 -12.74
CA PHE A 28 -5.79 1.42 -11.51
C PHE A 28 -6.77 1.43 -10.32
N GLU A 29 -7.96 2.02 -10.46
CA GLU A 29 -9.00 2.09 -9.42
C GLU A 29 -9.35 0.72 -8.81
N PRO A 30 -9.39 -0.40 -9.56
CA PRO A 30 -9.62 -1.72 -8.98
C PRO A 30 -8.53 -2.12 -7.97
N ALA A 31 -7.26 -1.78 -8.22
CA ALA A 31 -6.16 -2.05 -7.30
C ALA A 31 -6.28 -1.18 -6.05
N TRP A 32 -6.54 0.12 -6.21
CA TRP A 32 -6.76 1.06 -5.11
C TRP A 32 -7.85 0.55 -4.16
N ARG A 33 -8.98 0.08 -4.71
CA ARG A 33 -10.10 -0.45 -3.94
C ARG A 33 -9.72 -1.71 -3.14
N VAL A 34 -8.78 -2.53 -3.61
CA VAL A 34 -8.26 -3.68 -2.85
C VAL A 34 -7.48 -3.21 -1.62
N TYR A 35 -6.62 -2.20 -1.77
CA TYR A 35 -5.82 -1.65 -0.68
C TYR A 35 -6.69 -0.90 0.35
N GLU A 36 -7.60 -0.05 -0.13
CA GLU A 36 -8.53 0.71 0.71
C GLU A 36 -9.44 -0.21 1.52
N ARG A 37 -10.00 -1.27 0.91
CA ARG A 37 -10.75 -2.31 1.64
C ARG A 37 -9.88 -3.11 2.59
N GLY A 38 -8.58 -3.20 2.30
CA GLY A 38 -7.57 -3.76 3.19
C GLY A 38 -7.23 -2.86 4.37
N GLY A 39 -7.79 -1.64 4.46
CA GLY A 39 -7.52 -0.69 5.53
C GLY A 39 -6.20 0.07 5.35
N PHE A 40 -5.68 0.15 4.12
CA PHE A 40 -4.60 1.07 3.79
C PHE A 40 -5.16 2.47 3.55
N SER A 41 -4.39 3.49 3.91
CA SER A 41 -4.67 4.90 3.63
C SER A 41 -3.63 5.48 2.68
N THR A 42 -4.03 6.43 1.85
CA THR A 42 -3.10 7.16 0.97
C THR A 42 -2.07 7.92 1.80
N CYS A 43 -0.83 7.95 1.33
CA CYS A 43 0.27 8.70 1.94
C CYS A 43 1.13 9.36 0.85
N GLY A 44 2.13 10.15 1.25
CA GLY A 44 3.12 10.70 0.32
C GLY A 44 4.08 9.63 -0.22
N ALA A 45 5.00 10.05 -1.08
CA ALA A 45 6.07 9.17 -1.55
C ALA A 45 6.84 8.54 -0.37
N VAL A 46 7.22 7.27 -0.55
CA VAL A 46 7.88 6.46 0.47
C VAL A 46 9.24 5.99 -0.04
N LEU A 47 10.16 5.73 0.89
CA LEU A 47 11.54 5.36 0.58
C LEU A 47 12.18 6.45 -0.31
N ASP A 48 12.88 6.05 -1.37
CA ASP A 48 13.58 6.97 -2.27
C ASP A 48 12.79 7.23 -3.56
N TYR A 49 11.49 6.94 -3.57
CA TYR A 49 10.63 7.19 -4.74
C TYR A 49 10.31 8.69 -4.86
N PRO A 50 10.33 9.25 -6.08
CA PRO A 50 9.95 10.64 -6.30
C PRO A 50 8.42 10.81 -6.27
N ASP A 51 7.96 11.92 -5.67
CA ASP A 51 6.57 12.37 -5.81
C ASP A 51 6.35 12.99 -7.19
N SER A 52 6.24 12.12 -8.18
CA SER A 52 6.22 12.47 -9.61
C SER A 52 4.81 12.66 -10.17
N GLY A 53 3.76 12.39 -9.39
CA GLY A 53 2.37 12.36 -9.84
C GLY A 53 1.96 11.15 -10.68
N TRP A 54 2.89 10.24 -10.99
CA TRP A 54 2.58 8.98 -11.71
C TRP A 54 2.23 7.82 -10.79
N SER A 55 2.67 7.91 -9.53
CA SER A 55 2.51 6.88 -8.52
C SER A 55 1.61 7.38 -7.40
N ARG A 56 0.77 6.47 -6.92
CA ARG A 56 -0.03 6.57 -5.72
C ARG A 56 0.59 5.71 -4.64
N PHE A 57 0.73 6.27 -3.46
CA PHE A 57 1.31 5.56 -2.32
C PHE A 57 0.25 5.31 -1.25
N TYR A 58 0.34 4.13 -0.65
CA TYR A 58 -0.51 3.72 0.45
C TYR A 58 0.33 3.20 1.61
N GLU A 59 -0.16 3.40 2.83
CA GLU A 59 0.44 2.82 4.02
C GLU A 59 -0.59 2.20 4.95
N LYS A 60 -0.12 1.26 5.77
CA LYS A 60 -0.87 0.66 6.87
C LYS A 60 0.08 0.30 8.00
N MET A 61 -0.23 0.80 9.20
CA MET A 61 0.43 0.35 10.42
C MET A 61 -0.11 -1.04 10.80
N LEU A 62 0.80 -1.96 11.15
CA LEU A 62 0.46 -3.35 11.48
C LEU A 62 0.41 -3.65 12.98
N ALA A 63 0.47 -2.60 13.81
CA ALA A 63 0.37 -2.65 15.27
C ALA A 63 -0.88 -3.40 15.76
#